data_AF-A0A9W8I5K1-F1
#
_entry.id   AF-A0A9W8I5K1-F1
#
_cell.length_a   1.000
_cell.length_b   1.000
_cell.length_c   1.000
_cell.angle_alpha   90.00
_cell.angle_beta   90.00
_cell.angle_gamma   90.00
#
_symmetry.space_group_name_H-M   'P 1'
#
loop_
_entity.id
_entity.type
_entity.pdbx_description
1 polymer ?
#
loop_
_entity_poly.entity_id
_entity_poly.type
_entity_poly.pdbx_seq_one_letter_code
_entity_poly.pdbx_strand_id
1 'polypeptide(L)'
;MFHEDPTNYKRARKHIWLGSLAGFLICLIIGIVFIVIFYTLSDDLWSKAENLWEGIFCLIAALMISLMGIGFLRSGRMQQKWRAKLGKAIEEHTDTPSKWYRKLFSLEIFSARYLFFYLPFLTVLREGLEAVVFVGGVSLGISARSIPLPVIVGIVCGSLVGFLIYRTGNAMSFHWFFVATTCLLYLIAAGLFSRAVWFFEMHTFAKYAGADPDAAGVIDVRVNVWKLDYGDPEANDGSGWGIFNAILGWTNVATYGSIIGYCLYWAAVCVALIVLRLRERKQDLSSDEGEPKPPVTVE
;
A
#
# COMPACT_ATOMS: atom_id res chain seq x y z
N MET A 1 23.72 24.06 8.91
CA MET A 1 22.87 25.27 9.06
C MET A 1 21.53 25.07 9.79
N PHE A 2 21.26 23.95 10.50
CA PHE A 2 20.14 23.89 11.47
C PHE A 2 20.53 24.40 12.86
N HIS A 3 21.78 24.83 13.03
CA HIS A 3 22.35 25.29 14.29
C HIS A 3 22.14 26.79 14.56
N GLU A 4 21.62 27.56 13.59
CA GLU A 4 21.65 29.03 13.68
C GLU A 4 20.29 29.71 13.87
N ASP A 5 19.14 29.02 13.85
CA ASP A 5 17.83 29.64 14.18
C ASP A 5 16.84 28.68 14.89
N PRO A 6 16.82 28.63 16.24
CA PRO A 6 15.93 27.74 17.00
C PRO A 6 14.43 28.06 16.86
N THR A 7 14.07 29.26 16.41
CA THR A 7 12.70 29.75 16.21
C THR A 7 12.04 29.20 14.94
N ASN A 8 12.79 29.10 13.84
CA ASN A 8 12.28 28.57 12.57
C ASN A 8 12.06 27.05 12.63
N TYR A 9 12.94 26.32 13.31
CA TYR A 9 12.78 24.89 13.57
C TYR A 9 11.51 24.57 14.39
N LYS A 10 11.25 25.34 15.45
CA LYS A 10 10.05 25.16 16.30
C LYS A 10 8.75 25.46 15.53
N ARG A 11 8.75 26.45 14.64
CA ARG A 11 7.59 26.77 13.79
C ARG A 11 7.32 25.67 12.74
N ALA A 12 8.36 25.19 12.06
CA ALA A 12 8.23 24.09 11.10
C ALA A 12 7.71 22.80 11.77
N ARG A 13 8.21 22.46 12.97
CA ARG A 13 7.72 21.32 13.75
C ARG A 13 6.23 21.45 14.11
N LYS A 14 5.76 22.64 14.47
CA LYS A 14 4.33 22.88 14.75
C LYS A 14 3.48 22.67 13.51
N HIS A 15 3.92 23.14 12.33
CA HIS A 15 3.19 22.92 11.08
C HIS A 15 3.11 21.43 10.69
N ILE A 16 4.18 20.68 10.92
CA ILE A 16 4.20 19.22 10.68
C ILE A 16 3.18 18.51 11.57
N TRP A 17 3.17 18.83 12.87
CA TRP A 17 2.27 18.18 13.82
C TRP A 17 0.81 18.56 13.58
N LEU A 18 0.55 19.83 13.23
CA LEU A 18 -0.78 20.30 12.86
C LEU A 18 -1.30 19.60 11.59
N GLY A 19 -0.43 19.43 10.58
CA GLY A 19 -0.78 18.72 9.34
C GLY A 19 -1.09 17.25 9.58
N SER A 20 -0.25 16.56 10.36
CA SER A 20 -0.49 15.17 10.74
C SER A 20 -1.79 14.99 11.53
N LEU A 21 -2.06 15.86 12.50
CA LEU A 21 -3.26 15.77 13.35
C LEU A 21 -4.54 16.05 12.54
N ALA A 22 -4.51 17.06 11.65
CA ALA A 22 -5.63 17.37 10.78
C ALA A 22 -5.96 16.21 9.82
N GLY A 23 -4.94 15.58 9.23
CA GLY A 23 -5.12 14.42 8.35
C GLY A 23 -5.71 13.23 9.10
N PHE A 24 -5.21 12.96 10.31
CA PHE A 24 -5.73 11.90 11.18
C PHE A 24 -7.20 12.11 11.55
N LEU A 25 -7.57 13.34 11.94
CA LEU A 25 -8.95 13.67 12.34
C LEU A 25 -9.93 13.52 11.17
N ILE A 26 -9.55 13.96 9.97
CA ILE A 26 -10.38 13.79 8.77
C ILE A 26 -10.57 12.30 8.45
N CYS A 27 -9.49 11.51 8.50
CA CYS A 27 -9.57 10.06 8.30
C CYS A 27 -10.51 9.39 9.31
N LEU A 28 -10.43 9.79 10.59
CA LEU A 28 -11.31 9.27 11.64
C LEU A 28 -12.79 9.59 11.39
N ILE A 29 -13.10 10.82 10.95
CA ILE A 29 -14.47 11.21 10.58
C ILE A 29 -14.98 10.34 9.43
N ILE A 30 -14.17 10.16 8.38
CA ILE A 30 -14.55 9.34 7.21
C ILE A 30 -14.80 7.87 7.64
N GLY A 31 -13.94 7.31 8.49
CA GLY A 31 -14.13 5.96 9.03
C GLY A 31 -15.41 5.80 9.85
N ILE A 32 -15.73 6.77 10.72
CA ILE A 32 -16.98 6.75 11.51
C ILE A 32 -18.21 6.84 10.59
N VAL A 33 -18.18 7.72 9.60
CA VAL A 33 -19.28 7.85 8.62
C VAL A 33 -19.49 6.54 7.87
N PHE A 34 -18.41 5.87 7.45
CA PHE A 34 -18.49 4.58 6.76
C PHE A 34 -19.14 3.50 7.65
N ILE A 35 -18.73 3.40 8.91
CA ILE A 35 -19.32 2.46 9.88
C ILE A 35 -20.81 2.75 10.08
N VAL A 36 -21.19 4.01 10.31
CA VAL A 36 -22.60 4.38 10.54
C VAL A 36 -23.48 4.05 9.33
N ILE A 37 -23.02 4.36 8.12
CA ILE A 37 -23.74 4.02 6.88
C ILE A 37 -23.92 2.50 6.78
N PHE A 38 -22.86 1.74 7.07
CA PHE A 38 -22.91 0.29 6.98
C PHE A 38 -23.93 -0.34 7.93
N TYR A 39 -23.98 0.10 9.19
CA TYR A 39 -24.92 -0.43 10.18
C TYR A 39 -26.38 0.07 10.01
N THR A 40 -26.63 1.07 9.16
CA THR A 40 -27.98 1.65 8.97
C THR A 40 -28.67 1.25 7.66
N LEU A 41 -27.94 0.70 6.69
CA LEU A 41 -28.45 0.38 5.33
C LEU A 41 -28.39 -1.12 4.95
N SER A 42 -28.12 -2.03 5.91
CA SER A 42 -27.44 -3.32 5.62
C SER A 42 -28.27 -4.56 5.29
N ASP A 43 -29.59 -4.62 5.39
CA ASP A 43 -30.16 -5.97 5.56
C ASP A 43 -30.46 -6.80 4.28
N ASP A 44 -30.50 -6.23 3.06
CA ASP A 44 -30.97 -7.03 1.90
C ASP A 44 -30.22 -6.83 0.55
N LEU A 45 -29.65 -5.65 0.30
CA LEU A 45 -28.88 -5.39 -0.93
C LEU A 45 -27.40 -5.76 -0.79
N TRP A 46 -26.88 -5.72 0.44
CA TRP A 46 -25.46 -5.97 0.71
C TRP A 46 -25.10 -7.44 0.61
N SER A 47 -25.89 -8.34 1.22
CA SER A 47 -25.67 -9.79 1.15
C SER A 47 -25.66 -10.31 -0.31
N LYS A 48 -26.52 -9.79 -1.19
CA LYS A 48 -26.52 -10.18 -2.62
C LYS A 48 -25.31 -9.67 -3.41
N ALA A 49 -24.63 -8.64 -2.94
CA ALA A 49 -23.52 -8.00 -3.62
C ALA A 49 -22.17 -8.18 -2.91
N GLU A 50 -22.15 -8.92 -1.80
CA GLU A 50 -21.00 -9.10 -0.90
C GLU A 50 -19.79 -9.64 -1.65
N ASN A 51 -19.92 -10.82 -2.27
CA ASN A 51 -18.86 -11.44 -3.08
C ASN A 51 -18.34 -10.50 -4.20
N LEU A 52 -19.23 -9.76 -4.86
CA LEU A 52 -18.82 -8.85 -5.93
C LEU A 52 -18.03 -7.65 -5.38
N TRP A 53 -18.49 -7.07 -4.28
CA TRP A 53 -17.83 -5.92 -3.65
C TRP A 53 -16.50 -6.30 -3.02
N GLU A 54 -16.42 -7.43 -2.32
CA GLU A 54 -15.18 -7.94 -1.74
C GLU A 54 -14.12 -8.22 -2.82
N GLY A 55 -14.55 -8.80 -3.96
CA GLY A 55 -13.68 -8.98 -5.12
C GLY A 55 -13.14 -7.67 -5.68
N ILE A 56 -14.00 -6.65 -5.85
CA ILE A 56 -13.59 -5.33 -6.35
C ILE A 56 -12.62 -4.64 -5.39
N PHE A 57 -12.89 -4.66 -4.08
CA PHE A 57 -12.02 -4.05 -3.09
C PHE A 57 -10.65 -4.74 -3.03
N CYS A 58 -10.62 -6.07 -3.07
CA CYS A 58 -9.37 -6.83 -3.14
C CYS A 58 -8.55 -6.48 -4.39
N LEU A 59 -9.22 -6.32 -5.55
CA LEU A 59 -8.56 -5.94 -6.81
C LEU A 59 -7.97 -4.53 -6.75
N ILE A 60 -8.74 -3.55 -6.26
CA ILE A 60 -8.29 -2.16 -6.11
C ILE A 60 -7.13 -2.09 -5.12
N ALA A 61 -7.23 -2.79 -3.98
CA ALA A 61 -6.17 -2.84 -2.98
C ALA A 61 -4.88 -3.46 -3.56
N ALA A 62 -4.98 -4.58 -4.27
CA ALA A 62 -3.83 -5.21 -4.93
C ALA A 62 -3.15 -4.26 -5.92
N LEU A 63 -3.92 -3.55 -6.76
CA LEU A 63 -3.37 -2.59 -7.72
C LEU A 63 -2.70 -1.41 -7.02
N MET A 64 -3.33 -0.85 -5.99
CA MET A 64 -2.81 0.29 -5.23
C MET A 64 -1.50 -0.05 -4.51
N ILE A 65 -1.45 -1.20 -3.81
CA ILE A 65 -0.22 -1.71 -3.15
C ILE A 65 0.88 -1.97 -4.20
N SER A 66 0.52 -2.49 -5.38
CA SER A 66 1.48 -2.72 -6.46
C SER A 66 2.14 -1.44 -6.93
N LEU A 67 1.36 -0.37 -7.11
CA LEU A 67 1.87 0.95 -7.49
C LEU A 67 2.79 1.53 -6.40
N MET A 68 2.45 1.31 -5.12
CA MET A 68 3.31 1.71 -4.01
C MET A 68 4.64 0.99 -3.97
N GLY A 69 4.62 -0.34 -4.16
CA GLY A 69 5.82 -1.16 -4.11
C GLY A 69 6.88 -0.65 -5.09
N ILE A 70 6.45 -0.25 -6.29
CA ILE A 70 7.31 0.37 -7.31
C ILE A 70 7.88 1.71 -6.80
N GLY A 71 7.04 2.54 -6.18
CA GLY A 71 7.46 3.81 -5.58
C GLY A 71 8.51 3.65 -4.47
N PHE A 72 8.34 2.64 -3.61
CA PHE A 72 9.23 2.35 -2.50
C PHE A 72 10.63 1.87 -2.96
N LEU A 73 10.69 1.02 -3.99
CA LEU A 73 11.96 0.59 -4.60
C LEU A 73 12.76 1.76 -5.21
N ARG A 74 12.06 2.80 -5.68
CA ARG A 74 12.69 4.04 -6.19
C ARG A 74 13.04 5.02 -5.08
N SER A 75 12.39 4.93 -3.92
CA SER A 75 12.57 5.84 -2.79
C SER A 75 14.02 5.85 -2.26
N GLY A 76 14.69 4.70 -2.23
CA GLY A 76 16.08 4.60 -1.73
C GLY A 76 17.07 5.53 -2.45
N ARG A 77 16.92 5.74 -3.76
CA ARG A 77 17.72 6.70 -4.54
C ARG A 77 17.16 8.12 -4.50
N MET A 78 15.83 8.26 -4.35
CA MET A 78 15.17 9.56 -4.20
C MET A 78 15.61 10.27 -2.92
N GLN A 79 15.75 9.59 -1.78
CA GLN A 79 16.17 10.22 -0.52
C GLN A 79 17.54 10.88 -0.62
N GLN A 80 18.50 10.25 -1.30
CA GLN A 80 19.85 10.80 -1.50
C GLN A 80 19.83 11.99 -2.46
N LYS A 81 19.11 11.87 -3.59
CA LYS A 81 18.92 12.98 -4.55
C LYS A 81 18.14 14.14 -3.95
N TRP A 82 17.15 13.87 -3.10
CA TRP A 82 16.37 14.88 -2.39
C TRP A 82 17.18 15.59 -1.32
N ARG A 83 17.98 14.87 -0.52
CA ARG A 83 18.89 15.51 0.45
C ARG A 83 19.89 16.44 -0.25
N ALA A 84 20.47 16.00 -1.37
CA ALA A 84 21.38 16.81 -2.16
C ALA A 84 20.69 18.03 -2.82
N LYS A 85 19.46 17.85 -3.33
CA LYS A 85 18.67 18.93 -3.96
C LYS A 85 18.08 19.91 -2.95
N LEU A 86 17.68 19.44 -1.77
CA LEU A 86 17.23 20.29 -0.68
C LEU A 86 18.40 21.08 -0.08
N GLY A 87 19.58 20.47 0.04
CA GLY A 87 20.81 21.19 0.38
C GLY A 87 21.05 22.34 -0.60
N LYS A 88 21.07 22.04 -1.90
CA LYS A 88 21.24 23.05 -2.96
C LYS A 88 20.12 24.10 -3.00
N ALA A 89 18.85 23.73 -2.91
CA ALA A 89 17.73 24.67 -2.99
C ALA A 89 17.56 25.56 -1.73
N ILE A 90 18.15 25.14 -0.59
CA ILE A 90 18.22 25.96 0.63
C ILE A 90 19.41 26.92 0.56
N GLU A 91 20.50 26.52 -0.10
CA GLU A 91 21.71 27.33 -0.34
C GLU A 91 21.48 28.36 -1.48
N GLU A 92 20.73 27.96 -2.50
CA GLU A 92 20.39 28.73 -3.71
C GLU A 92 19.08 29.52 -3.48
N HIS A 93 19.05 30.31 -2.41
CA HIS A 93 18.04 31.35 -2.20
C HIS A 93 18.36 32.62 -3.00
N THR A 94 18.91 32.47 -4.21
CA THR A 94 19.01 33.54 -5.21
C THR A 94 19.04 32.92 -6.62
N ASP A 95 17.94 33.14 -7.34
CA ASP A 95 17.75 33.03 -8.78
C ASP A 95 17.39 31.68 -9.47
N THR A 96 16.09 31.61 -9.81
CA THR A 96 15.45 30.95 -10.97
C THR A 96 15.42 29.41 -11.05
N PRO A 97 14.30 28.77 -10.63
CA PRO A 97 14.13 27.32 -10.80
C PRO A 97 13.70 26.93 -12.22
N SER A 98 14.26 25.80 -12.69
CA SER A 98 14.05 25.23 -14.03
C SER A 98 12.64 24.64 -14.27
N LYS A 99 12.19 24.76 -15.53
CA LYS A 99 10.79 24.59 -16.00
C LYS A 99 10.16 23.20 -15.83
N TRP A 100 10.94 22.11 -15.71
CA TRP A 100 10.41 20.75 -15.67
C TRP A 100 9.85 20.35 -14.30
N TYR A 101 10.47 20.82 -13.21
CA TYR A 101 10.00 20.58 -11.84
C TYR A 101 8.65 21.22 -11.57
N ARG A 102 8.34 22.31 -12.26
CA ARG A 102 7.06 23.00 -12.18
C ARG A 102 5.90 22.09 -12.56
N LYS A 103 6.04 21.12 -13.49
CA LYS A 103 4.92 20.30 -14.01
C LYS A 103 4.56 19.09 -13.14
N LEU A 104 5.52 18.54 -12.38
CA LEU A 104 5.24 17.46 -11.42
C LEU A 104 4.77 18.01 -10.06
N PHE A 105 5.09 19.27 -9.78
CA PHE A 105 4.70 20.03 -8.58
C PHE A 105 3.64 21.12 -8.88
N SER A 106 3.05 21.18 -10.09
CA SER A 106 2.03 22.18 -10.52
C SER A 106 0.62 21.86 -10.04
N LEU A 107 0.44 20.94 -9.09
CA LEU A 107 -0.77 21.04 -8.28
C LEU A 107 -0.59 22.33 -7.47
N GLU A 108 -1.33 23.37 -7.85
CA GLU A 108 -1.32 24.78 -7.39
C GLU A 108 -1.48 24.99 -5.86
N ILE A 109 -1.32 23.95 -5.05
CA ILE A 109 -1.52 23.92 -3.60
C ILE A 109 -0.20 24.21 -2.84
N PHE A 110 0.96 24.00 -3.46
CA PHE A 110 2.25 24.09 -2.77
C PHE A 110 2.95 25.44 -2.95
N SER A 111 2.49 26.45 -2.21
CA SER A 111 3.37 27.56 -1.80
C SER A 111 4.45 27.00 -0.86
N ALA A 112 5.73 27.33 -1.11
CA ALA A 112 6.88 26.89 -0.30
C ALA A 112 6.71 27.15 1.22
N ARG A 113 5.84 28.11 1.57
CA ARG A 113 5.48 28.48 2.95
C ARG A 113 4.68 27.41 3.71
N TYR A 114 3.96 26.51 3.02
CA TYR A 114 3.08 25.50 3.61
C TYR A 114 3.49 24.05 3.30
N LEU A 115 4.63 23.85 2.63
CA LEU A 115 5.11 22.52 2.24
C LEU A 115 5.27 21.56 3.44
N PHE A 116 5.72 22.08 4.58
CA PHE A 116 5.88 21.31 5.82
C PHE A 116 4.55 20.90 6.48
N PHE A 117 3.44 21.55 6.14
CA PHE A 117 2.10 21.16 6.60
C PHE A 117 1.48 20.11 5.68
N TYR A 118 1.48 20.37 4.37
CA TYR A 118 0.79 19.53 3.39
C TYR A 118 1.45 18.16 3.19
N LEU A 119 2.78 18.05 3.31
CA LEU A 119 3.48 16.77 3.14
C LEU A 119 3.05 15.71 4.17
N PRO A 120 3.13 15.96 5.49
CA PRO A 120 2.58 15.06 6.51
C PRO A 120 1.07 14.88 6.38
N PHE A 121 0.33 15.95 6.09
CA PHE A 121 -1.13 15.92 5.97
C PHE A 121 -1.60 14.94 4.89
N LEU A 122 -1.11 15.08 3.66
CA LEU A 122 -1.47 14.19 2.55
C LEU A 122 -0.99 12.76 2.77
N THR A 123 0.17 12.59 3.43
CA THR A 123 0.68 11.26 3.77
C THR A 123 -0.26 10.57 4.76
N VAL A 124 -0.63 11.22 5.87
CA VAL A 124 -1.54 10.65 6.87
C VAL A 124 -2.93 10.41 6.28
N LEU A 125 -3.43 11.32 5.45
CA LEU A 125 -4.74 11.16 4.81
C LEU A 125 -4.76 9.95 3.86
N ARG A 126 -3.69 9.75 3.09
CA ARG A 126 -3.56 8.59 2.20
C ARG A 126 -3.44 7.28 2.99
N GLU A 127 -2.42 7.15 3.84
CA GLU A 127 -2.19 5.93 4.63
C GLU A 127 -3.40 5.61 5.54
N GLY A 128 -4.07 6.64 6.07
CA GLY A 128 -5.28 6.50 6.85
C GLY A 128 -6.48 6.02 6.02
N LEU A 129 -6.74 6.61 4.84
CA LEU A 129 -7.83 6.17 3.96
C LEU A 129 -7.62 4.73 3.50
N GLU A 130 -6.39 4.35 3.19
CA GLU A 130 -6.08 2.97 2.82
C GLU A 130 -6.32 2.00 3.97
N ALA A 131 -5.97 2.37 5.21
CA ALA A 131 -6.29 1.56 6.38
C ALA A 131 -7.82 1.42 6.57
N VAL A 132 -8.59 2.49 6.38
CA VAL A 132 -10.06 2.45 6.47
C VAL A 132 -10.66 1.53 5.40
N VAL A 133 -10.19 1.63 4.15
CA VAL A 133 -10.67 0.77 3.05
C VAL A 133 -10.23 -0.68 3.23
N PHE A 134 -8.99 -0.92 3.68
CA PHE A 134 -8.47 -2.27 3.89
C PHE A 134 -9.15 -2.97 5.06
N VAL A 135 -9.31 -2.29 6.20
CA VAL A 135 -10.05 -2.84 7.34
C VAL A 135 -11.52 -3.00 6.98
N GLY A 136 -12.14 -2.00 6.33
CA GLY A 136 -13.51 -2.06 5.86
C GLY A 136 -13.77 -3.30 5.02
N GLY A 137 -12.96 -3.54 3.98
CA GLY A 137 -13.11 -4.69 3.08
C GLY A 137 -12.79 -6.06 3.68
N VAL A 138 -12.11 -6.15 4.83
CA VAL A 138 -11.82 -7.43 5.52
C VAL A 138 -12.70 -7.64 6.76
N SER A 139 -13.41 -6.60 7.21
CA SER A 139 -14.29 -6.63 8.38
C SER A 139 -15.76 -6.94 8.08
N LEU A 140 -16.13 -7.00 6.80
CA LEU A 140 -17.44 -7.47 6.36
C LEU A 140 -17.55 -8.95 6.79
N GLY A 141 -18.58 -9.29 7.56
CA GLY A 141 -18.82 -10.66 8.04
C GLY A 141 -18.30 -11.01 9.44
N ILE A 142 -17.52 -10.15 10.12
CA ILE A 142 -16.98 -10.46 11.46
C ILE A 142 -17.74 -9.69 12.56
N SER A 143 -18.12 -10.39 13.64
CA SER A 143 -18.78 -9.78 14.81
C SER A 143 -17.97 -8.63 15.42
N ALA A 144 -18.62 -7.48 15.66
CA ALA A 144 -18.00 -6.27 16.20
C ALA A 144 -17.23 -6.45 17.53
N ARG A 145 -17.50 -7.52 18.28
CA ARG A 145 -16.80 -7.84 19.54
C ARG A 145 -15.37 -8.34 19.36
N SER A 146 -15.01 -8.90 18.20
CA SER A 146 -13.65 -9.39 17.96
C SER A 146 -12.70 -8.32 17.40
N ILE A 147 -13.23 -7.15 16.99
CA ILE A 147 -12.45 -6.04 16.42
C ILE A 147 -11.46 -5.38 17.42
N PRO A 148 -11.78 -5.18 18.71
CA PRO A 148 -10.89 -4.46 19.63
C PRO A 148 -9.55 -5.17 19.91
N LEU A 149 -9.55 -6.50 19.92
CA LEU A 149 -8.35 -7.28 20.27
C LEU A 149 -7.25 -7.18 19.19
N PRO A 150 -7.52 -7.37 17.89
CA PRO A 150 -6.59 -7.07 16.80
C PRO A 150 -6.07 -5.63 16.82
N VAL A 151 -6.90 -4.65 17.17
CA VAL A 151 -6.47 -3.24 17.27
C VAL A 151 -5.42 -3.07 18.36
N ILE A 152 -5.64 -3.60 19.56
CA ILE A 152 -4.68 -3.51 20.68
C ILE A 152 -3.38 -4.24 20.33
N VAL A 153 -3.48 -5.47 19.82
CA VAL A 153 -2.31 -6.25 19.42
C VAL A 153 -1.53 -5.53 18.31
N GLY A 154 -2.23 -4.97 17.31
CA GLY A 154 -1.63 -4.19 16.23
C GLY A 154 -0.89 -2.95 16.73
N ILE A 155 -1.47 -2.20 17.68
CA ILE A 155 -0.80 -1.03 18.29
C ILE A 155 0.46 -1.46 19.04
N VAL A 156 0.39 -2.54 19.83
CA VAL A 156 1.55 -3.03 20.60
C VAL A 156 2.66 -3.51 19.66
N CYS A 157 2.34 -4.38 18.70
CA CYS A 157 3.29 -4.89 17.72
C CYS A 157 3.88 -3.76 16.86
N GLY A 158 3.03 -2.84 16.36
CA GLY A 158 3.47 -1.70 15.57
C GLY A 158 4.39 -0.75 16.35
N SER A 159 4.07 -0.48 17.62
CA SER A 159 4.93 0.33 18.49
C SER A 159 6.28 -0.33 18.75
N LEU A 160 6.29 -1.65 18.95
CA LEU A 160 7.50 -2.43 19.15
C LEU A 160 8.40 -2.43 17.91
N VAL A 161 7.82 -2.67 16.72
CA VAL A 161 8.54 -2.58 15.45
C VAL A 161 9.06 -1.17 15.20
N GLY A 162 8.24 -0.14 15.46
CA GLY A 162 8.64 1.26 15.36
C GLY A 162 9.81 1.61 16.28
N PHE A 163 9.78 1.13 17.53
CA PHE A 163 10.88 1.28 18.47
C PHE A 163 12.15 0.56 18.01
N LEU A 164 12.02 -0.66 17.49
CA LEU A 164 13.15 -1.41 16.93
C LEU A 164 13.77 -0.69 15.74
N ILE A 165 12.97 -0.12 14.84
CA ILE A 165 13.46 0.67 13.71
C ILE A 165 14.20 1.92 14.21
N TYR A 166 13.63 2.64 15.17
CA TYR A 166 14.26 3.84 15.74
C TYR A 166 15.63 3.52 16.37
N ARG A 167 15.74 2.38 17.06
CA ARG A 167 16.98 1.93 17.69
C ARG A 167 18.00 1.35 16.69
N THR A 168 17.52 0.68 15.64
CA THR A 168 18.35 -0.03 14.64
C THR A 168 18.75 0.87 13.45
N GLY A 169 18.16 2.05 13.32
CA GLY A 169 18.33 2.98 12.20
C GLY A 169 19.76 3.49 11.95
N ASN A 170 20.73 3.19 12.82
CA ASN A 170 22.14 3.54 12.62
C ASN A 170 23.01 2.39 12.05
N ALA A 171 22.50 1.16 11.96
CA ALA A 171 23.31 -0.04 11.63
C ALA A 171 22.86 -0.83 10.39
N MET A 172 21.63 -0.68 9.92
CA MET A 172 21.12 -1.42 8.76
C MET A 172 21.40 -0.68 7.46
N SER A 173 21.91 -1.38 6.44
CA SER A 173 21.91 -0.84 5.08
C SER A 173 20.45 -0.65 4.67
N PHE A 174 20.03 0.61 4.53
CA PHE A 174 18.65 0.98 4.19
C PHE A 174 18.13 0.17 3.00
N HIS A 175 19.01 -0.17 2.06
CA HIS A 175 18.71 -0.98 0.90
C HIS A 175 18.00 -2.31 1.20
N TRP A 176 18.51 -3.12 2.12
CA TRP A 176 17.91 -4.43 2.43
C TRP A 176 16.53 -4.30 3.08
N PHE A 177 16.35 -3.28 3.92
CA PHE A 177 15.05 -2.99 4.53
C PHE A 177 14.00 -2.63 3.46
N PHE A 178 14.37 -1.75 2.52
CA PHE A 178 13.49 -1.36 1.42
C PHE A 178 13.11 -2.56 0.53
N VAL A 179 14.08 -3.41 0.19
CA VAL A 179 13.85 -4.62 -0.61
C VAL A 179 12.94 -5.62 0.10
N ALA A 180 13.21 -5.92 1.37
CA ALA A 180 12.41 -6.86 2.15
C ALA A 180 10.95 -6.41 2.30
N THR A 181 10.74 -5.11 2.58
CA THR A 181 9.40 -4.55 2.72
C THR A 181 8.65 -4.55 1.40
N THR A 182 9.29 -4.21 0.28
CA THR A 182 8.63 -4.30 -1.03
C THR A 182 8.27 -5.74 -1.40
N CYS A 183 9.13 -6.71 -1.08
CA CYS A 183 8.82 -8.12 -1.31
C CYS A 183 7.57 -8.54 -0.53
N LEU A 184 7.47 -8.15 0.74
CA LEU A 184 6.30 -8.40 1.58
C LEU A 184 5.03 -7.73 1.01
N LEU A 185 5.12 -6.48 0.56
CA LEU A 185 3.99 -5.77 -0.06
C LEU A 185 3.49 -6.45 -1.33
N TYR A 186 4.41 -6.92 -2.20
CA TYR A 186 4.01 -7.66 -3.40
C TYR A 186 3.40 -9.02 -3.08
N LEU A 187 3.87 -9.68 -2.02
CA LEU A 187 3.32 -10.95 -1.57
C LEU A 187 1.87 -10.79 -1.07
N ILE A 188 1.59 -9.74 -0.27
CA ILE A 188 0.22 -9.38 0.15
C ILE A 188 -0.65 -9.03 -1.06
N ALA A 189 -0.14 -8.21 -1.98
CA ALA A 189 -0.89 -7.83 -3.17
C ALA A 189 -1.20 -9.03 -4.10
N ALA A 190 -0.30 -10.00 -4.21
CA ALA A 190 -0.54 -11.25 -4.92
C ALA A 190 -1.67 -12.06 -4.26
N GLY A 191 -1.68 -12.14 -2.92
CA GLY A 191 -2.74 -12.79 -2.16
C GLY A 191 -4.10 -12.13 -2.38
N LEU A 192 -4.16 -10.80 -2.29
CA LEU A 192 -5.39 -10.03 -2.56
C LEU A 192 -5.86 -10.17 -4.00
N PHE A 193 -4.95 -10.22 -4.97
CA PHE A 193 -5.32 -10.43 -6.38
C PHE A 193 -5.92 -11.84 -6.60
N SER A 194 -5.32 -12.86 -6.00
CA SER A 194 -5.87 -14.23 -6.01
C SER A 194 -7.28 -14.29 -5.41
N ARG A 195 -7.48 -13.65 -4.25
CA ARG A 195 -8.79 -13.54 -3.60
C ARG A 195 -9.82 -12.80 -4.46
N ALA A 196 -9.42 -11.72 -5.13
CA ALA A 196 -10.32 -10.99 -6.03
C ALA A 196 -10.87 -11.90 -7.14
N VAL A 197 -10.01 -12.71 -7.75
CA VAL A 197 -10.43 -13.68 -8.78
C VAL A 197 -11.36 -14.72 -8.18
N TRP A 198 -11.03 -15.26 -7.01
CA TRP A 198 -11.86 -16.24 -6.30
C TRP A 198 -13.27 -15.70 -6.02
N PHE A 199 -13.39 -14.50 -5.48
CA PHE A 199 -14.68 -13.86 -5.20
C PHE A 199 -15.53 -13.62 -6.45
N PHE A 200 -14.91 -13.29 -7.59
CA PHE A 200 -15.63 -13.15 -8.87
C PHE A 200 -16.13 -14.48 -9.42
N GLU A 201 -15.35 -15.55 -9.28
CA GLU A 201 -15.77 -16.90 -9.64
C GLU A 201 -16.92 -17.37 -8.74
N MET A 202 -16.81 -17.14 -7.43
CA MET A 202 -17.85 -17.50 -6.46
C MET A 202 -19.15 -16.74 -6.72
N HIS A 203 -19.08 -15.44 -7.03
CA HIS A 203 -20.26 -14.64 -7.42
C HIS A 203 -20.93 -15.17 -8.68
N THR A 204 -20.14 -15.64 -9.64
CA THR A 204 -20.65 -16.22 -10.88
C THR A 204 -21.34 -17.56 -10.61
N PHE A 205 -20.73 -18.39 -9.76
CA PHE A 205 -21.31 -19.67 -9.34
C PHE A 205 -22.60 -19.48 -8.54
N ALA A 206 -22.65 -18.53 -7.61
CA ALA A 206 -23.85 -18.19 -6.84
C ALA A 206 -25.05 -17.85 -7.75
N LYS A 207 -24.81 -17.10 -8.83
CA LYS A 207 -25.84 -16.79 -9.83
C LYS A 207 -26.33 -18.01 -10.60
N TYR A 208 -25.45 -18.96 -10.91
CA TYR A 208 -25.81 -20.19 -11.61
C TYR A 208 -26.55 -21.17 -10.70
N ALA A 209 -26.13 -21.30 -9.44
CA ALA A 209 -26.75 -22.18 -8.46
C ALA A 209 -28.11 -21.67 -7.96
N GLY A 210 -28.37 -20.36 -8.07
CA GLY A 210 -29.60 -19.72 -7.59
C GLY A 210 -29.69 -19.65 -6.06
N ALA A 211 -28.60 -19.98 -5.36
CA ALA A 211 -28.44 -19.96 -3.92
C ALA A 211 -26.99 -19.59 -3.60
N ASP A 212 -26.77 -19.10 -2.38
CA ASP A 212 -25.43 -18.79 -1.90
C ASP A 212 -24.62 -20.10 -1.71
N PRO A 213 -23.51 -20.30 -2.46
CA PRO A 213 -22.72 -21.53 -2.42
C PRO A 213 -22.22 -21.90 -1.03
N ASP A 214 -21.84 -20.88 -0.25
CA ASP A 214 -21.27 -21.04 1.09
C ASP A 214 -22.34 -21.48 2.10
N ALA A 215 -23.54 -20.90 2.01
CA ALA A 215 -24.67 -21.29 2.86
C ALA A 215 -25.20 -22.71 2.56
N ALA A 216 -25.05 -23.16 1.31
CA ALA A 216 -25.48 -24.49 0.87
C ALA A 216 -24.38 -25.56 0.99
N GLY A 217 -23.13 -25.16 1.26
CA GLY A 217 -21.96 -26.05 1.23
C GLY A 217 -21.70 -26.68 -0.14
N VAL A 218 -22.21 -26.05 -1.21
CA VAL A 218 -22.16 -26.57 -2.58
C VAL A 218 -20.92 -26.03 -3.28
N ILE A 219 -20.19 -26.90 -3.96
CA ILE A 219 -18.91 -26.57 -4.59
C ILE A 219 -18.97 -26.90 -6.07
N ASP A 220 -18.49 -25.99 -6.91
CA ASP A 220 -18.31 -26.26 -8.32
C ASP A 220 -17.08 -27.17 -8.55
N VAL A 221 -17.32 -28.45 -8.81
CA VAL A 221 -16.26 -29.42 -9.12
C VAL A 221 -15.56 -29.16 -10.46
N ARG A 222 -16.07 -28.27 -11.32
CA ARG A 222 -15.45 -27.97 -12.63
C ARG A 222 -14.31 -26.98 -12.51
N VAL A 223 -14.42 -26.03 -11.59
CA VAL A 223 -13.49 -24.90 -11.46
C VAL A 223 -12.58 -25.06 -10.24
N ASN A 224 -13.00 -25.83 -9.23
CA ASN A 224 -12.20 -26.09 -8.05
C ASN A 224 -11.13 -27.17 -8.27
N VAL A 225 -9.92 -26.87 -7.83
CA VAL A 225 -8.75 -27.76 -7.87
C VAL A 225 -8.71 -28.63 -6.63
N TRP A 226 -8.95 -28.03 -5.47
CA TRP A 226 -9.03 -28.75 -4.20
C TRP A 226 -10.10 -28.16 -3.27
N LYS A 227 -10.63 -29.03 -2.42
CA LYS A 227 -11.35 -28.69 -1.19
C LYS A 227 -10.68 -29.44 -0.06
N LEU A 228 -10.19 -28.73 0.96
CA LEU A 228 -9.61 -29.31 2.16
C LEU A 228 -10.59 -29.15 3.33
N ASP A 229 -10.74 -30.19 4.14
CA ASP A 229 -11.57 -30.16 5.36
C ASP A 229 -10.90 -29.41 6.52
N TYR A 230 -9.65 -28.98 6.33
CA TYR A 230 -8.87 -28.18 7.26
C TYR A 230 -8.34 -26.93 6.55
N GLY A 231 -7.89 -25.95 7.33
CA GLY A 231 -7.26 -24.76 6.76
C GLY A 231 -8.25 -23.74 6.22
N ASP A 232 -9.51 -23.83 6.67
CA ASP A 232 -10.56 -22.88 6.36
C ASP A 232 -10.28 -21.53 7.03
N PRO A 233 -10.12 -20.44 6.25
CA PRO A 233 -9.87 -19.12 6.80
C PRO A 233 -11.10 -18.46 7.45
N GLU A 234 -12.31 -18.97 7.19
CA GLU A 234 -13.58 -18.47 7.74
C GLU A 234 -14.02 -19.24 8.99
N ALA A 235 -13.46 -20.43 9.21
CA ALA A 235 -13.69 -21.19 10.42
C ALA A 235 -13.21 -20.43 11.67
N ASN A 236 -14.12 -20.18 12.62
CA ASN A 236 -13.89 -19.44 13.87
C ASN A 236 -13.12 -20.26 14.93
N ASP A 237 -12.21 -21.13 14.49
CA ASP A 237 -11.60 -22.18 15.33
C ASP A 237 -10.32 -21.69 16.02
N GLY A 238 -9.97 -20.41 15.88
CA GLY A 238 -8.73 -19.83 16.43
C GLY A 238 -7.45 -20.36 15.76
N SER A 239 -7.58 -21.02 14.61
CA SER A 239 -6.55 -21.77 13.89
C SER A 239 -5.54 -20.89 13.14
N GLY A 240 -5.77 -19.57 13.05
CA GLY A 240 -4.84 -18.61 12.47
C GLY A 240 -4.75 -18.63 10.94
N TRP A 241 -5.54 -19.48 10.25
CA TRP A 241 -5.55 -19.57 8.78
C TRP A 241 -6.00 -18.29 8.09
N GLY A 242 -6.80 -17.45 8.76
CA GLY A 242 -7.14 -16.11 8.28
C GLY A 242 -5.92 -15.20 8.05
N ILE A 243 -4.82 -15.40 8.78
CA ILE A 243 -3.57 -14.64 8.57
C ILE A 243 -2.90 -15.08 7.25
N PHE A 244 -2.87 -16.39 6.99
CA PHE A 244 -2.37 -16.92 5.72
C PHE A 244 -3.25 -16.51 4.55
N ASN A 245 -4.57 -16.42 4.74
CA ASN A 245 -5.48 -15.86 3.74
C ASN A 245 -5.17 -14.38 3.45
N ALA A 246 -4.99 -13.57 4.49
CA ALA A 246 -4.70 -12.14 4.33
C ALA A 246 -3.33 -11.86 3.68
N ILE A 247 -2.32 -12.66 4.00
CA ILE A 247 -0.94 -12.43 3.52
C ILE A 247 -0.67 -13.16 2.21
N LEU A 248 -1.00 -14.45 2.11
CA LEU A 248 -0.69 -15.28 0.95
C LEU A 248 -1.87 -15.47 -0.02
N GLY A 249 -3.10 -15.11 0.39
CA GLY A 249 -4.31 -15.45 -0.37
C GLY A 249 -4.69 -16.92 -0.27
N TRP A 250 -4.30 -17.59 0.82
CA TRP A 250 -4.64 -18.99 1.08
C TRP A 250 -6.15 -19.18 1.30
N THR A 251 -6.72 -20.19 0.65
CA THR A 251 -8.09 -20.68 0.89
C THR A 251 -8.12 -22.21 0.86
N ASN A 252 -8.99 -22.81 1.66
CA ASN A 252 -9.24 -24.26 1.68
C ASN A 252 -9.96 -24.75 0.41
N VAL A 253 -10.63 -23.84 -0.31
CA VAL A 253 -11.30 -24.13 -1.59
C VAL A 253 -10.62 -23.30 -2.68
N ALA A 254 -9.62 -23.87 -3.35
CA ALA A 254 -8.92 -23.16 -4.42
C ALA A 254 -9.49 -23.49 -5.79
N THR A 255 -9.71 -22.44 -6.57
CA THR A 255 -10.11 -22.50 -7.98
C THR A 255 -8.91 -22.42 -8.92
N TYR A 256 -9.05 -22.91 -10.15
CA TYR A 256 -8.02 -22.71 -11.18
C TYR A 256 -7.71 -21.23 -11.39
N GLY A 257 -8.74 -20.36 -11.35
CA GLY A 257 -8.58 -18.92 -11.52
C GLY A 257 -7.75 -18.27 -10.42
N SER A 258 -7.96 -18.64 -9.15
CA SER A 258 -7.19 -18.10 -8.03
C SER A 258 -5.68 -18.40 -8.16
N ILE A 259 -5.33 -19.66 -8.48
CA ILE A 259 -3.94 -20.11 -8.64
C ILE A 259 -3.29 -19.45 -9.87
N ILE A 260 -3.99 -19.47 -11.01
CA ILE A 260 -3.48 -18.85 -12.24
C ILE A 260 -3.35 -17.34 -12.04
N GLY A 261 -4.31 -16.70 -11.39
CA GLY A 261 -4.29 -15.28 -11.04
C GLY A 261 -3.09 -14.91 -10.19
N TYR A 262 -2.78 -15.71 -9.16
CA TYR A 262 -1.59 -15.52 -8.33
C TYR A 262 -0.29 -15.60 -9.16
N CYS A 263 -0.17 -16.61 -10.03
CA CYS A 263 0.99 -16.76 -10.92
C CYS A 263 1.12 -15.62 -11.95
N LEU A 264 0.00 -15.20 -12.55
CA LEU A 264 -0.05 -14.09 -13.50
C LEU A 264 0.32 -12.76 -12.84
N TYR A 265 -0.09 -12.55 -11.60
CA TYR A 265 0.31 -11.36 -10.84
C TYR A 265 1.83 -11.28 -10.67
N TRP A 266 2.47 -12.37 -10.25
CA TRP A 266 3.94 -12.42 -10.13
C TRP A 266 4.63 -12.22 -11.48
N ALA A 267 4.11 -12.82 -12.55
CA ALA A 267 4.62 -12.59 -13.90
C ALA A 267 4.53 -11.11 -14.30
N ALA A 268 3.39 -10.44 -14.02
CA ALA A 268 3.20 -9.02 -14.29
C ALA A 268 4.16 -8.14 -13.49
N VAL A 269 4.39 -8.44 -12.20
CA VAL A 269 5.37 -7.73 -11.36
C VAL A 269 6.79 -7.91 -11.91
N CYS A 270 7.19 -9.12 -12.26
CA CYS A 270 8.50 -9.39 -12.87
C CYS A 270 8.70 -8.59 -14.17
N VAL A 271 7.71 -8.61 -15.07
CA VAL A 271 7.75 -7.83 -16.31
C VAL A 271 7.85 -6.33 -16.03
N ALA A 272 7.03 -5.79 -15.12
CA ALA A 272 7.07 -4.38 -14.75
C ALA A 272 8.45 -3.95 -14.22
N LEU A 273 9.05 -4.75 -13.32
CA LEU A 273 10.37 -4.47 -12.77
C LEU A 273 11.47 -4.56 -13.84
N ILE A 274 11.41 -5.52 -14.75
CA ILE A 274 12.36 -5.63 -15.88
C ILE A 274 12.25 -4.40 -16.79
N VAL A 275 11.03 -3.99 -17.17
CA VAL A 275 10.81 -2.81 -18.01
C VAL A 275 11.35 -1.55 -17.33
N LEU A 276 11.13 -1.39 -16.03
CA LEU A 276 11.66 -0.26 -15.27
C LEU A 276 13.19 -0.25 -15.26
N ARG A 277 13.82 -1.41 -15.04
CA ARG A 277 15.29 -1.55 -15.08
C ARG A 277 15.87 -1.23 -16.46
N LEU A 278 15.21 -1.67 -17.53
CA LEU A 278 15.62 -1.38 -18.90
C LEU A 278 15.51 0.12 -19.24
N ARG A 279 14.44 0.78 -18.77
CA ARG A 279 14.27 2.23 -18.95
C ARG A 279 15.35 3.04 -18.23
N GLU A 280 15.69 2.64 -17.01
CA GLU A 280 16.74 3.29 -16.22
C GLU A 280 18.11 3.13 -16.87
N ARG A 281 18.45 1.91 -17.33
CA ARG A 281 19.72 1.67 -18.05
C ARG A 281 19.86 2.52 -19.32
N LYS A 282 18.78 2.73 -20.06
CA LYS A 282 18.78 3.61 -21.24
C LYS A 282 19.02 5.08 -20.88
N GLN A 283 18.46 5.56 -19.77
CA GLN A 283 18.65 6.94 -19.30
C GLN A 283 20.09 7.20 -18.86
N ASP A 284 20.70 6.24 -18.17
CA ASP A 284 22.11 6.34 -17.74
C ASP A 284 23.04 6.41 -18.96
N LEU A 285 22.82 5.55 -19.97
CA LEU A 285 23.61 5.55 -21.21
C LEU A 285 23.52 6.87 -21.99
N SER A 286 22.31 7.45 -22.08
CA SER A 286 22.09 8.74 -22.78
C SER A 286 22.68 9.94 -22.04
N SER A 287 22.94 9.82 -20.73
CA SER A 287 23.56 10.89 -19.95
C SER A 287 25.08 10.88 -20.13
N ASP A 288 25.68 9.70 -20.28
CA ASP A 288 27.12 9.49 -20.51
C ASP A 288 27.57 9.93 -21.91
N GLU A 289 26.68 9.85 -22.92
CA GLU A 289 26.94 10.38 -24.27
C GLU A 289 26.88 11.91 -24.36
N GLY A 290 26.32 12.58 -23.35
CA GLY A 290 26.15 14.04 -23.30
C GLY A 290 27.27 14.80 -22.58
N GLU A 291 28.16 14.12 -21.85
CA GLU A 291 29.32 14.75 -21.22
C GLU A 291 30.54 14.74 -22.17
N PRO A 292 31.13 15.90 -22.52
CA PRO A 292 32.37 15.91 -23.28
C PRO A 292 33.48 15.26 -22.45
N LYS A 293 34.08 14.18 -22.98
CA LYS A 293 35.25 13.52 -22.37
C LYS A 293 36.31 14.56 -22.03
N PRO A 294 36.85 14.59 -20.80
CA PRO A 294 37.96 15.48 -20.47
C PRO A 294 39.14 15.16 -21.41
N PRO A 295 39.84 16.18 -21.92
CA PRO A 295 40.97 15.96 -22.82
C PRO A 295 41.99 15.10 -22.10
N VAL A 296 42.34 13.98 -22.72
CA VAL A 296 43.45 13.12 -22.28
C VAL A 296 44.72 13.97 -22.45
N THR A 297 45.22 14.49 -21.34
CA THR A 297 46.57 15.07 -21.28
C THR A 297 47.55 13.90 -21.42
N VAL A 298 48.01 13.68 -22.65
CA VAL A 298 49.20 12.88 -22.90
C VAL A 298 50.38 13.77 -22.49
N GLU A 299 50.99 13.45 -21.36
CA GLU A 299 52.30 13.97 -20.97
C GLU A 299 53.39 13.52 -21.96
#